data_AF-A0A370YBP0-F1
#
_entry.id   AF-A0A370YBP0-F1
#
_cell.length_a   1.000
_cell.length_b   1.000
_cell.length_c   1.000
_cell.angle_alpha   90.00
_cell.angle_beta   90.00
_cell.angle_gamma   90.00
#
_symmetry.space_group_name_H-M   'P 1'
#
loop_
_entity.id
_entity.type
_entity.pdbx_description
1 polymer ?
#
loop_
_entity_poly.entity_id
_entity_poly.type
_entity_poly.pdbx_seq_one_letter_code
_entity_poly.pdbx_strand_id
1 'polypeptide(L)'
;MARYSSERKAALLKKLLPPINMSVAELARQENISEVTLYNWRKHAKDGGSPVPGDNKLTDEWPAEAKFAVVLETAALSEIELSEYCRRKGLYPEQVQQWRQACILGQQSARTLQQAEKAQAKADKKRIRQLEQELRRKDKALAEAAALLILQKKPRCLLEQRRRGQLTSLPERQQYVAWWREALEAGARKHPAAEVLGLSLRTLQRWLAGPELSADRRPDAVRSIPAHALSPEERQAVLDVCNSQEFASLPPSQIVPRLADQGRYLASESSFYRILRAADQQHRRGRSQPPRHVPVPTSHTATGPNQVWSWDITYLPSLVRGQYYYLYLIEDIYSRKGVGWEVHEQECGERAAALLQRSIIREQCWKQPLVLHSDNGAPMKSVTLLTKMHDLGVTPSRGRPRVSNDNPYSESLFRTLKYCPQWPSDGFASLEAAREWVRDFMAWYNEEHRHSRIRFVTPNERHRGDDKALLAKRDAVYQAARAQHPARWSGKTRDWTPIGAVMLNPERPEKPEPEQKEAA
;
A
#
# COMPACT_ATOMS: atom_id res chain seq x y z
N MET A 1 64.73 -16.94 -84.64
CA MET A 1 65.21 -16.46 -83.32
C MET A 1 66.61 -15.91 -83.50
N ALA A 2 66.84 -14.63 -83.21
CA ALA A 2 68.18 -14.03 -83.31
C ALA A 2 69.14 -14.73 -82.35
N ARG A 3 70.17 -15.41 -82.88
CA ARG A 3 71.23 -16.02 -82.08
C ARG A 3 72.24 -14.92 -81.73
N TYR A 4 72.22 -14.46 -80.48
CA TYR A 4 73.24 -13.55 -79.95
C TYR A 4 74.48 -14.36 -79.54
N SER A 5 75.68 -13.89 -79.87
CA SER A 5 76.93 -14.53 -79.46
C SER A 5 77.12 -14.46 -77.93
N SER A 6 77.83 -15.45 -77.38
CA SER A 6 78.17 -15.50 -75.94
C SER A 6 78.93 -14.26 -75.48
N GLU A 7 79.85 -13.76 -76.31
CA GLU A 7 80.60 -12.53 -76.04
C GLU A 7 79.70 -11.29 -75.99
N ARG A 8 78.74 -11.17 -76.91
CA ARG A 8 77.78 -10.05 -76.93
C ARG A 8 76.87 -10.08 -75.71
N LYS A 9 76.41 -11.28 -75.30
CA LYS A 9 75.62 -11.47 -74.07
C LYS A 9 76.42 -11.06 -72.83
N ALA A 10 77.69 -11.43 -72.73
CA ALA A 10 78.55 -11.06 -71.61
C ALA A 10 78.81 -9.55 -71.53
N ALA A 11 79.07 -8.91 -72.67
CA ALA A 11 79.27 -7.46 -72.74
C ALA A 11 78.03 -6.66 -72.32
N LEU A 12 76.84 -7.09 -72.73
CA LEU A 12 75.58 -6.45 -72.37
C LEU A 12 75.23 -6.66 -70.89
N LEU A 13 75.49 -7.84 -70.34
CA LEU A 13 75.33 -8.09 -68.89
C LEU A 13 76.26 -7.20 -68.06
N LYS A 14 77.47 -6.89 -68.55
CA LYS A 14 78.41 -5.97 -67.87
C LYS A 14 77.88 -4.53 -67.77
N LYS A 15 77.05 -4.08 -68.74
CA LYS A 15 76.40 -2.76 -68.68
C LYS A 15 75.29 -2.68 -67.61
N LEU A 16 74.70 -3.83 -67.24
CA LEU A 16 73.70 -3.95 -66.16
C LEU A 16 74.33 -4.05 -64.76
N LEU A 17 75.67 -4.14 -64.67
CA LEU A 17 76.44 -4.31 -63.45
C LEU A 17 77.20 -3.02 -63.09
N PRO A 18 77.64 -2.87 -61.82
CA PRO A 18 78.53 -1.79 -61.44
C PRO A 18 79.83 -1.83 -62.27
N PRO A 19 80.39 -0.68 -62.67
CA PRO A 19 80.03 0.68 -62.26
C PRO A 19 78.92 1.36 -63.10
N ILE A 20 78.41 0.74 -64.17
CA ILE A 20 77.52 1.41 -65.14
C ILE A 20 76.05 1.41 -64.66
N ASN A 21 75.58 0.31 -64.06
CA ASN A 21 74.24 0.18 -63.44
C ASN A 21 73.05 0.64 -64.31
N MET A 22 73.08 0.36 -65.61
CA MET A 22 72.00 0.73 -66.53
C MET A 22 70.73 -0.11 -66.28
N SER A 23 69.53 0.49 -66.40
CA SER A 23 68.28 -0.26 -66.24
C SER A 23 68.01 -1.20 -67.42
N VAL A 24 67.30 -2.31 -67.17
CA VAL A 24 66.94 -3.27 -68.23
C VAL A 24 66.10 -2.61 -69.33
N ALA A 25 65.22 -1.67 -68.98
CA ALA A 25 64.37 -0.94 -69.92
C ALA A 25 65.13 0.08 -70.78
N GLU A 26 66.20 0.69 -70.24
CA GLU A 26 67.09 1.57 -71.02
C GLU A 26 67.98 0.76 -71.96
N LEU A 27 68.57 -0.34 -71.48
CA LEU A 27 69.42 -1.20 -72.30
C LEU A 27 68.62 -1.86 -73.44
N ALA A 28 67.37 -2.25 -73.17
CA ALA A 28 66.44 -2.78 -74.17
C ALA A 28 66.19 -1.79 -75.30
N ARG A 29 65.95 -0.52 -74.96
CA ARG A 29 65.78 0.58 -75.93
C ARG A 29 67.05 0.86 -76.73
N GLN A 30 68.20 0.90 -76.08
CA GLN A 30 69.45 1.29 -76.72
C GLN A 30 69.97 0.23 -77.69
N GLU A 31 69.86 -1.04 -77.34
CA GLU A 31 70.43 -2.15 -78.11
C GLU A 31 69.38 -2.89 -78.96
N ASN A 32 68.12 -2.42 -78.90
CA ASN A 32 66.96 -2.96 -79.60
C ASN A 32 66.75 -4.46 -79.33
N ILE A 33 66.84 -4.87 -78.06
CA ILE A 33 66.65 -6.24 -77.58
C ILE A 33 65.42 -6.27 -76.67
N SER A 34 64.59 -7.32 -76.75
CA SER A 34 63.40 -7.39 -75.90
C SER A 34 63.78 -7.46 -74.41
N GLU A 35 63.03 -6.72 -73.59
CA GLU A 35 63.22 -6.72 -72.13
C GLU A 35 63.17 -8.13 -71.55
N VAL A 36 62.24 -8.96 -72.03
CA VAL A 36 62.08 -10.36 -71.61
C VAL A 36 63.36 -11.18 -71.86
N THR A 37 64.08 -10.92 -72.96
CA THR A 37 65.33 -11.61 -73.28
C THR A 37 66.45 -11.19 -72.33
N LEU A 38 66.54 -9.89 -72.02
CA LEU A 38 67.50 -9.36 -71.05
C LEU A 38 67.21 -9.85 -69.62
N TYR A 39 65.93 -9.93 -69.22
CA TYR A 39 65.52 -10.53 -67.95
C TYR A 39 65.87 -12.02 -67.87
N ASN A 40 65.67 -12.79 -68.94
CA ASN A 40 66.05 -14.20 -68.99
C ASN A 40 67.57 -14.40 -68.92
N TRP A 41 68.35 -13.56 -69.59
CA TRP A 41 69.81 -13.60 -69.50
C TRP A 41 70.32 -13.22 -68.12
N ARG A 42 69.70 -12.23 -67.50
CA ARG A 42 69.96 -11.84 -66.12
C ARG A 42 69.62 -12.95 -65.13
N LYS A 43 68.50 -13.63 -65.31
CA LYS A 43 68.08 -14.79 -64.49
C LYS A 43 69.09 -15.94 -64.62
N HIS A 44 69.49 -16.30 -65.83
CA HIS A 44 70.52 -17.31 -66.05
C HIS A 44 71.90 -16.92 -65.45
N ALA A 45 72.27 -15.64 -65.48
CA ALA A 45 73.49 -15.17 -64.83
C ALA A 45 73.41 -15.20 -63.30
N LYS A 46 72.21 -14.96 -62.74
CA LYS A 46 71.92 -15.09 -61.30
C LYS A 46 72.02 -16.55 -60.83
N ASP A 47 71.43 -17.47 -61.59
CA ASP A 47 71.49 -18.92 -61.31
C ASP A 47 72.92 -19.48 -61.45
N GLY A 48 73.77 -18.83 -62.25
CA GLY A 48 75.20 -19.12 -62.40
C GLY A 48 76.11 -18.46 -61.35
N GLY A 49 75.57 -17.83 -60.31
CA GLY A 49 76.35 -17.29 -59.18
C GLY A 49 77.02 -15.93 -59.41
N SER A 50 76.70 -15.20 -60.47
CA SER A 50 77.19 -13.83 -60.66
C SER A 50 76.27 -12.81 -59.96
N PRO A 51 76.80 -11.91 -59.11
CA PRO A 51 76.00 -10.92 -58.39
C PRO A 51 75.51 -9.83 -59.32
N VAL A 52 74.19 -9.80 -59.61
CA VAL A 52 73.54 -8.73 -60.38
C VAL A 52 72.66 -7.90 -59.44
N PRO A 53 72.87 -6.57 -59.30
CA PRO A 53 72.02 -5.73 -58.47
C PRO A 53 70.60 -5.68 -59.03
N GLY A 54 69.58 -5.85 -58.18
CA GLY A 54 68.18 -5.77 -58.59
C GLY A 54 67.26 -5.37 -57.44
N ASP A 55 66.35 -4.45 -57.76
CA ASP A 55 65.25 -3.90 -56.97
C ASP A 55 64.97 -4.54 -55.61
N ASN A 56 65.46 -3.89 -54.56
CA ASN A 56 64.78 -3.52 -53.31
C ASN A 56 63.84 -4.49 -52.57
N LYS A 57 63.95 -5.80 -52.74
CA LYS A 57 63.38 -6.79 -51.80
C LYS A 57 64.25 -8.05 -51.78
N LEU A 58 65.15 -8.18 -50.79
CA LEU A 58 65.80 -9.44 -50.38
C LEU A 58 66.75 -9.24 -49.17
N THR A 59 66.36 -8.42 -48.20
CA THR A 59 67.19 -8.16 -47.00
C THR A 59 66.78 -8.97 -45.77
N ASP A 60 65.65 -9.69 -45.82
CA ASP A 60 65.21 -10.57 -44.73
C ASP A 60 65.45 -12.07 -44.93
N GLU A 61 65.78 -12.52 -46.14
CA GLU A 61 66.00 -13.95 -46.44
C GLU A 61 67.45 -14.43 -46.26
N TRP A 62 68.34 -13.59 -45.71
CA TRP A 62 69.66 -14.09 -45.33
C TRP A 62 69.51 -15.02 -44.12
N PRO A 63 70.02 -16.26 -44.19
CA PRO A 63 70.01 -17.16 -43.05
C PRO A 63 70.71 -16.50 -41.86
N ALA A 64 70.22 -16.76 -40.64
CA ALA A 64 70.74 -16.13 -39.43
C ALA A 64 72.27 -16.29 -39.29
N GLU A 65 72.80 -17.43 -39.75
CA GLU A 65 74.23 -17.74 -39.81
C GLU A 65 75.00 -16.82 -40.77
N ALA A 66 74.43 -16.50 -41.94
CA ALA A 66 75.04 -15.60 -42.91
C ALA A 66 75.00 -14.14 -42.46
N LYS A 67 73.89 -13.70 -41.83
CA LYS A 67 73.80 -12.37 -41.19
C LYS A 67 74.85 -12.24 -40.07
N PHE A 68 75.04 -13.29 -39.28
CA PHE A 68 76.04 -13.34 -38.20
C PHE A 68 77.49 -13.34 -38.72
N ALA A 69 77.78 -14.10 -39.77
CA ALA A 69 79.12 -14.13 -40.39
C ALA A 69 79.53 -12.73 -40.92
N VAL A 70 78.60 -12.02 -41.56
CA VAL A 70 78.84 -10.65 -42.03
C VAL A 70 79.12 -9.71 -40.86
N VAL A 71 78.36 -9.80 -39.76
CA VAL A 71 78.59 -8.98 -38.55
C VAL A 71 79.96 -9.26 -37.94
N LEU A 72 80.44 -10.51 -37.97
CA LEU A 72 81.77 -10.90 -37.50
C LEU A 72 82.89 -10.38 -38.40
N GLU A 73 82.78 -10.59 -39.71
CA GLU A 73 83.80 -10.15 -40.69
C GLU A 73 83.95 -8.62 -40.73
N THR A 74 82.86 -7.90 -40.47
CA THR A 74 82.84 -6.43 -40.48
C THR A 74 83.15 -5.80 -39.12
N ALA A 75 83.29 -6.59 -38.05
CA ALA A 75 83.46 -6.10 -36.68
C ALA A 75 84.76 -5.30 -36.46
N ALA A 76 85.80 -5.59 -37.24
CA ALA A 76 87.12 -4.97 -37.13
C ALA A 76 87.42 -3.95 -38.26
N LEU A 77 86.48 -3.72 -39.18
CA LEU A 77 86.66 -2.81 -40.31
C LEU A 77 86.35 -1.37 -39.91
N SER A 78 87.13 -0.42 -40.42
CA SER A 78 86.82 1.02 -40.33
C SER A 78 85.58 1.39 -41.16
N GLU A 79 84.97 2.55 -40.95
CA GLU A 79 83.75 2.97 -41.70
C GLU A 79 83.96 3.01 -43.22
N ILE A 80 85.19 3.33 -43.65
CA ILE A 80 85.57 3.36 -45.07
C ILE A 80 85.64 1.93 -45.62
N GLU A 81 86.32 1.03 -44.91
CA GLU A 81 86.44 -0.39 -45.28
C GLU A 81 85.09 -1.14 -45.19
N LEU A 82 84.25 -0.79 -44.22
CA LEU A 82 82.88 -1.29 -44.10
C LEU A 82 82.05 -0.88 -45.32
N SER A 83 82.18 0.37 -45.76
CA SER A 83 81.48 0.88 -46.94
C SER A 83 81.96 0.19 -48.22
N GLU A 84 83.25 -0.09 -48.37
CA GLU A 84 83.80 -0.86 -49.48
C GLU A 84 83.36 -2.33 -49.45
N TYR A 85 83.39 -2.97 -48.27
CA TYR A 85 82.90 -4.32 -48.06
C TYR A 85 81.41 -4.44 -48.40
N CYS A 86 80.60 -3.49 -47.91
CA CYS A 86 79.17 -3.37 -48.20
C CYS A 86 78.91 -3.22 -49.71
N ARG A 87 79.67 -2.36 -50.41
CA ARG A 87 79.58 -2.24 -51.89
C ARG A 87 79.94 -3.54 -52.60
N ARG A 88 80.97 -4.25 -52.15
CA ARG A 88 81.42 -5.51 -52.76
C ARG A 88 80.42 -6.65 -52.55
N LYS A 89 79.71 -6.66 -51.43
CA LYS A 89 78.74 -7.70 -51.05
C LYS A 89 77.28 -7.33 -51.33
N GLY A 90 77.02 -6.11 -51.80
CA GLY A 90 75.67 -5.63 -52.12
C GLY A 90 74.81 -5.34 -50.89
N LEU A 91 75.44 -4.93 -49.78
CA LEU A 91 74.80 -4.58 -48.51
C LEU A 91 74.86 -3.08 -48.25
N TYR A 92 73.97 -2.56 -47.40
CA TYR A 92 74.06 -1.19 -46.89
C TYR A 92 74.70 -1.16 -45.50
N PRO A 93 75.57 -0.18 -45.17
CA PRO A 93 76.20 -0.09 -43.84
C PRO A 93 75.19 -0.08 -42.68
N GLU A 94 74.02 0.53 -42.88
CA GLU A 94 72.92 0.57 -41.91
C GLU A 94 72.36 -0.82 -41.60
N GLN A 95 72.36 -1.74 -42.57
CA GLN A 95 71.87 -3.10 -42.39
C GLN A 95 72.82 -3.93 -41.55
N VAL A 96 74.12 -3.79 -41.78
CA VAL A 96 75.15 -4.42 -40.96
C VAL A 96 75.07 -3.90 -39.51
N GLN A 97 74.81 -2.60 -39.33
CA GLN A 97 74.57 -2.02 -38.00
C GLN A 97 73.29 -2.53 -37.33
N GLN A 98 72.18 -2.63 -38.07
CA GLN A 98 70.93 -3.21 -37.56
C GLN A 98 71.11 -4.69 -37.17
N TRP A 99 71.82 -5.48 -37.97
CA TRP A 99 72.11 -6.87 -37.63
C TRP A 99 73.06 -6.97 -36.44
N ARG A 100 74.06 -6.10 -36.32
CA ARG A 100 74.92 -6.00 -35.14
C ARG A 100 74.10 -5.68 -33.88
N GLN A 101 73.18 -4.72 -33.96
CA GLN A 101 72.28 -4.38 -32.85
C GLN A 101 71.30 -5.51 -32.54
N ALA A 102 70.73 -6.17 -33.54
CA ALA A 102 69.85 -7.31 -33.35
C ALA A 102 70.58 -8.52 -32.75
N CYS A 103 71.85 -8.76 -33.10
CA CYS A 103 72.70 -9.75 -32.44
C CYS A 103 72.96 -9.38 -30.97
N ILE A 104 73.24 -8.10 -30.68
CA ILE A 104 73.43 -7.62 -29.31
C ILE A 104 72.14 -7.74 -28.47
N LEU A 105 70.98 -7.39 -29.05
CA LEU A 105 69.66 -7.47 -28.40
C LEU A 105 69.15 -8.90 -28.29
N GLY A 106 69.41 -9.76 -29.28
CA GLY A 106 69.11 -11.20 -29.25
C GLY A 106 69.93 -11.94 -28.21
N GLN A 107 71.15 -11.47 -27.91
CA GLN A 107 71.97 -11.94 -26.80
C GLN A 107 71.44 -11.48 -25.42
N GLN A 108 70.58 -10.46 -25.37
CA GLN A 108 69.79 -10.11 -24.18
C GLN A 108 68.61 -11.10 -23.99
N SER A 109 68.98 -12.37 -23.82
CA SER A 109 68.30 -13.42 -23.04
C SER A 109 66.86 -13.78 -23.42
N ALA A 110 66.70 -14.88 -24.15
CA ALA A 110 65.47 -15.71 -24.15
C ALA A 110 64.93 -15.97 -22.71
N ARG A 111 65.82 -15.92 -21.71
CA ARG A 111 65.51 -15.99 -20.28
C ARG A 111 64.67 -14.80 -19.76
N THR A 112 64.87 -13.58 -20.26
CA THR A 112 64.13 -12.38 -19.80
C THR A 112 62.75 -12.31 -20.43
N LEU A 113 62.62 -12.66 -21.71
CA LEU A 113 61.31 -12.82 -22.36
C LEU A 113 60.47 -13.91 -21.68
N GLN A 114 61.06 -15.07 -21.39
CA GLN A 114 60.37 -16.16 -20.70
C GLN A 114 60.02 -15.81 -19.23
N GLN A 115 60.80 -14.94 -18.58
CA GLN A 115 60.47 -14.41 -17.25
C GLN A 115 59.31 -13.41 -17.29
N ALA A 116 59.26 -12.53 -18.30
CA ALA A 116 58.16 -11.59 -18.51
C ALA A 116 56.83 -12.31 -18.81
N GLU A 117 56.84 -13.32 -19.68
CA GLU A 117 55.66 -14.15 -19.98
C GLU A 117 55.16 -14.91 -18.74
N LYS A 118 56.07 -15.50 -17.96
CA LYS A 118 55.71 -16.16 -16.68
C LYS A 118 55.14 -15.18 -15.65
N ALA A 119 55.66 -13.95 -15.62
CA ALA A 119 55.14 -12.89 -14.74
C ALA A 119 53.73 -12.47 -15.17
N GLN A 120 53.50 -12.30 -16.48
CA GLN A 120 52.18 -11.98 -17.04
C GLN A 120 51.16 -13.10 -16.78
N ALA A 121 51.50 -14.36 -17.07
CA ALA A 121 50.62 -15.50 -16.79
C ALA A 121 50.28 -15.63 -15.30
N LYS A 122 51.22 -15.30 -14.39
CA LYS A 122 50.96 -15.26 -12.95
C LYS A 122 50.02 -14.12 -12.56
N ALA A 123 50.16 -12.95 -13.18
CA ALA A 123 49.27 -11.81 -12.98
C ALA A 123 47.84 -12.12 -13.48
N ASP A 124 47.70 -12.70 -14.66
CA ASP A 124 46.42 -13.08 -15.25
C ASP A 124 45.73 -14.17 -14.41
N LYS A 125 46.47 -15.18 -13.95
CA LYS A 125 45.94 -16.21 -13.04
C LYS A 125 45.47 -15.60 -11.71
N LYS A 126 46.15 -14.58 -11.20
CA LYS A 126 45.71 -13.84 -10.01
C LYS A 126 44.43 -13.05 -10.31
N ARG A 127 44.33 -12.41 -11.48
CA ARG A 127 43.15 -11.65 -11.91
C ARG A 127 41.93 -12.54 -12.11
N ILE A 128 42.08 -13.69 -12.76
CA ILE A 128 41.00 -14.68 -12.94
C ILE A 128 40.47 -15.14 -11.58
N ARG A 129 41.36 -15.49 -10.64
CA ARG A 129 40.94 -15.87 -9.27
C ARG A 129 40.19 -14.75 -8.55
N GLN A 130 40.60 -13.49 -8.72
CA GLN A 130 39.89 -12.35 -8.14
C GLN A 130 38.50 -12.18 -8.78
N LEU A 131 38.40 -12.25 -10.10
CA LEU A 131 37.14 -12.16 -10.83
C LEU A 131 36.18 -13.30 -10.48
N GLU A 132 36.68 -14.53 -10.36
CA GLU A 132 35.89 -15.69 -9.92
C GLU A 132 35.35 -15.50 -8.49
N GLN A 133 36.17 -14.94 -7.58
CA GLN A 133 35.72 -14.61 -6.23
C GLN A 133 34.66 -13.51 -6.22
N GLU A 134 34.82 -12.47 -7.04
CA GLU A 134 33.83 -11.41 -7.18
C GLU A 134 32.51 -11.93 -7.76
N LEU A 135 32.58 -12.78 -8.79
CA LEU A 135 31.40 -13.39 -9.40
C LEU A 135 30.64 -14.25 -8.39
N ARG A 136 31.34 -15.13 -7.65
CA ARG A 136 30.74 -15.92 -6.57
C ARG A 136 30.08 -15.06 -5.48
N ARG A 137 30.67 -13.91 -5.15
CA ARG A 137 30.08 -12.96 -4.18
C ARG A 137 28.82 -12.30 -4.73
N LYS A 138 28.83 -11.89 -6.00
CA LYS A 138 27.69 -11.26 -6.69
C LYS A 138 26.54 -12.25 -6.87
N ASP A 139 26.81 -13.47 -7.31
CA ASP A 139 25.80 -14.52 -7.47
C ASP A 139 25.13 -14.86 -6.15
N LYS A 140 25.91 -14.94 -5.05
CA LYS A 140 25.37 -15.15 -3.70
C LYS A 140 24.46 -14.00 -3.25
N ALA A 141 24.85 -12.75 -3.54
CA ALA A 141 24.03 -11.58 -3.22
C ALA A 141 22.74 -11.54 -4.05
N LEU A 142 22.80 -11.94 -5.33
CA LEU A 142 21.66 -12.02 -6.22
C LEU A 142 20.68 -13.12 -5.78
N ALA A 143 21.18 -14.30 -5.42
CA ALA A 143 20.37 -15.39 -4.88
C ALA A 143 19.65 -14.96 -3.59
N GLU A 144 20.35 -14.28 -2.68
CA GLU A 144 19.73 -13.73 -1.47
C GLU A 144 18.64 -12.69 -1.80
N ALA A 145 18.90 -11.75 -2.71
CA ALA A 145 17.92 -10.74 -3.09
C ALA A 145 16.67 -11.37 -3.73
N ALA A 146 16.84 -12.37 -4.61
CA ALA A 146 15.74 -13.10 -5.24
C ALA A 146 14.91 -13.88 -4.19
N ALA A 147 15.58 -14.58 -3.27
CA ALA A 147 14.93 -15.31 -2.19
C ALA A 147 14.10 -14.38 -1.29
N LEU A 148 14.63 -13.21 -0.93
CA LEU A 148 13.91 -12.23 -0.10
C LEU A 148 12.72 -11.59 -0.83
N LEU A 149 12.84 -11.33 -2.14
CA LEU A 149 11.72 -10.80 -2.94
C LEU A 149 10.57 -11.81 -3.08
N ILE A 150 10.89 -13.09 -3.28
CA ILE A 150 9.89 -14.17 -3.31
C ILE A 150 9.23 -14.26 -1.93
N LEU A 151 10.04 -14.27 -0.87
CA LEU A 151 9.56 -14.30 0.51
C LEU A 151 8.65 -13.12 0.83
N GLN A 152 8.90 -11.92 0.31
CA GLN A 152 8.07 -10.73 0.56
C GLN A 152 6.66 -10.84 -0.04
N LYS A 153 6.48 -11.60 -1.13
CA LYS A 153 5.17 -11.76 -1.78
C LYS A 153 4.23 -12.69 -1.03
N LYS A 154 4.75 -13.71 -0.33
CA LYS A 154 3.96 -14.73 0.37
C LYS A 154 3.17 -14.19 1.60
N PRO A 155 3.76 -13.39 2.51
CA PRO A 155 3.11 -12.97 3.75
C PRO A 155 2.19 -11.76 3.59
N ARG A 156 2.17 -11.07 2.43
CA ARG A 156 1.22 -9.96 2.18
C ARG A 156 -0.25 -10.37 2.39
N CYS A 157 -0.61 -11.62 2.12
CA CYS A 157 -1.95 -12.15 2.38
C CYS A 157 -2.31 -12.29 3.87
N LEU A 158 -1.34 -12.45 4.78
CA LEU A 158 -1.56 -12.73 6.21
C LEU A 158 -1.16 -11.58 7.14
N LEU A 159 -0.22 -10.72 6.74
CA LEU A 159 0.34 -9.66 7.59
C LEU A 159 -0.42 -8.33 7.55
N GLU A 160 -1.18 -8.03 6.49
CA GLU A 160 -1.89 -6.75 6.34
C GLU A 160 -3.01 -6.54 7.37
N GLN A 161 -3.44 -7.61 8.07
CA GLN A 161 -4.55 -7.55 9.04
C GLN A 161 -4.13 -7.79 10.50
N ARG A 162 -2.82 -7.92 10.78
CA ARG A 162 -2.37 -8.33 12.10
C ARG A 162 -2.44 -7.18 13.12
N ARG A 163 -3.19 -7.41 14.20
CA ARG A 163 -3.25 -6.48 15.33
C ARG A 163 -2.14 -6.79 16.33
N ARG A 164 -1.55 -5.74 16.92
CA ARG A 164 -0.55 -5.89 17.99
C ARG A 164 -1.12 -6.75 19.12
N GLY A 165 -0.43 -7.85 19.46
CA GLY A 165 -0.84 -8.77 20.54
C GLY A 165 -1.64 -9.99 20.10
N GLN A 166 -2.03 -10.11 18.83
CA GLN A 166 -2.77 -11.26 18.28
C GLN A 166 -2.05 -12.59 18.54
N LEU A 167 -2.83 -13.63 18.88
CA LEU A 167 -2.33 -15.00 19.03
C LEU A 167 -1.92 -15.55 17.66
N THR A 168 -0.75 -16.19 17.57
CA THR A 168 -0.34 -16.90 16.35
C THR A 168 -0.71 -18.36 16.53
N SER A 169 -1.69 -18.84 15.78
CA SER A 169 -2.13 -20.23 15.84
C SER A 169 -1.01 -21.18 15.40
N LEU A 170 -1.10 -22.46 15.78
CA LEU A 170 -0.11 -23.46 15.39
C LEU A 170 0.04 -23.59 13.86
N PRO A 171 -1.04 -23.63 13.05
CA PRO A 171 -0.95 -23.66 11.59
C PRO A 171 -0.24 -22.43 11.00
N GLU A 172 -0.52 -21.24 11.54
CA GLU A 172 0.17 -20.02 11.11
C GLU A 172 1.68 -20.10 11.37
N ARG A 173 2.10 -20.59 12.54
CA ARG A 173 3.53 -20.75 12.85
C ARG A 173 4.21 -21.75 11.93
N GLN A 174 3.56 -22.86 11.62
CA GLN A 174 4.06 -23.86 10.66
C GLN A 174 4.30 -23.22 9.29
N GLN A 175 3.35 -22.42 8.81
CA GLN A 175 3.46 -21.72 7.54
C GLN A 175 4.62 -20.70 7.52
N TYR A 176 4.78 -19.91 8.59
CA TYR A 176 5.89 -18.96 8.71
C TYR A 176 7.26 -19.66 8.72
N VAL A 177 7.37 -20.78 9.43
CA VAL A 177 8.60 -21.57 9.48
C VAL A 177 8.89 -22.23 8.14
N ALA A 178 7.88 -22.73 7.44
CA ALA A 178 8.04 -23.30 6.10
C ALA A 178 8.60 -22.27 5.11
N TRP A 179 8.02 -21.07 5.06
CA TRP A 179 8.52 -19.99 4.20
C TRP A 179 9.92 -19.51 4.58
N TRP A 180 10.20 -19.47 5.88
CA TRP A 180 11.53 -19.11 6.35
C TRP A 180 12.59 -20.14 5.92
N ARG A 181 12.29 -21.46 6.05
CA ARG A 181 13.18 -22.54 5.60
C ARG A 181 13.40 -22.51 4.09
N GLU A 182 12.34 -22.35 3.31
CA GLU A 182 12.41 -22.25 1.85
C GLU A 182 13.30 -21.08 1.40
N ALA A 183 13.21 -19.92 2.08
CA ALA A 183 14.07 -18.78 1.78
C ALA A 183 15.54 -19.04 2.14
N LEU A 184 15.81 -19.80 3.21
CA LEU A 184 17.18 -20.20 3.57
C LEU A 184 17.77 -21.17 2.54
N GLU A 185 16.99 -22.14 2.08
CA GLU A 185 17.39 -23.08 1.02
C GLU A 185 17.66 -22.36 -0.31
N ALA A 186 16.90 -21.31 -0.61
CA ALA A 186 17.12 -20.43 -1.75
C ALA A 186 18.32 -19.46 -1.59
N GLY A 187 19.04 -19.50 -0.46
CA GLY A 187 20.28 -18.75 -0.24
C GLY A 187 20.15 -17.47 0.59
N ALA A 188 18.99 -17.17 1.17
CA ALA A 188 18.82 -16.01 2.05
C ALA A 188 19.53 -16.19 3.41
N ARG A 189 19.99 -15.09 4.01
CA ARG A 189 20.47 -15.11 5.40
C ARG A 189 19.31 -15.17 6.39
N LYS A 190 19.55 -15.81 7.54
CA LYS A 190 18.56 -16.02 8.63
C LYS A 190 17.88 -14.74 9.12
N HIS A 191 18.63 -13.66 9.29
CA HIS A 191 18.12 -12.41 9.83
C HIS A 191 17.26 -11.63 8.81
N PRO A 192 17.73 -11.35 7.58
CA PRO A 192 16.89 -10.72 6.55
C PRO A 192 15.60 -11.50 6.27
N ALA A 193 15.66 -12.84 6.22
CA ALA A 193 14.47 -13.66 6.00
C ALA A 193 13.45 -13.53 7.16
N ALA A 194 13.91 -13.42 8.41
CA ALA A 194 13.03 -13.19 9.55
C ALA A 194 12.39 -11.80 9.52
N GLU A 195 13.17 -10.78 9.14
CA GLU A 195 12.74 -9.39 9.04
C GLU A 195 11.64 -9.20 7.97
N VAL A 196 11.79 -9.84 6.79
CA VAL A 196 10.76 -9.83 5.73
C VAL A 196 9.44 -10.44 6.19
N LEU A 197 9.48 -11.42 7.10
CA LEU A 197 8.29 -12.03 7.71
C LEU A 197 7.70 -11.19 8.86
N GLY A 198 8.30 -10.05 9.21
CA GLY A 198 7.88 -9.22 10.34
C GLY A 198 8.08 -9.87 11.71
N LEU A 199 9.01 -10.84 11.81
CA LEU A 199 9.29 -11.59 13.03
C LEU A 199 10.74 -11.40 13.46
N SER A 200 11.00 -11.42 14.78
CA SER A 200 12.38 -11.46 15.25
C SER A 200 12.98 -12.86 15.06
N LEU A 201 14.27 -12.94 14.74
CA LEU A 201 14.98 -14.22 14.63
C LEU A 201 14.85 -15.07 15.92
N ARG A 202 14.89 -14.42 17.09
CA ARG A 202 14.70 -15.08 18.39
C ARG A 202 13.32 -15.72 18.53
N THR A 203 12.27 -15.12 17.93
CA THR A 203 10.91 -15.67 17.95
C THR A 203 10.84 -16.97 17.15
N LEU A 204 11.42 -17.00 15.95
CA LEU A 204 11.48 -18.20 15.11
C LEU A 204 12.32 -19.30 15.77
N GLN A 205 13.47 -18.95 16.34
CA GLN A 205 14.31 -19.88 17.11
C GLN A 205 13.56 -20.47 18.30
N ARG A 206 12.78 -19.66 19.03
CA ARG A 206 11.96 -20.13 20.15
C ARG A 206 10.86 -21.08 19.70
N TRP A 207 10.24 -20.86 18.55
CA TRP A 207 9.25 -21.79 17.99
C TRP A 207 9.88 -23.14 17.64
N LEU A 208 11.14 -23.13 17.20
CA LEU A 208 11.93 -24.29 16.76
C LEU A 208 12.81 -24.92 17.84
N ALA A 209 12.73 -24.47 19.10
CA ALA A 209 13.61 -24.92 20.18
C ALA A 209 13.30 -26.35 20.68
N GLY A 210 12.10 -26.87 20.38
CA GLY A 210 11.68 -28.23 20.72
C GLY A 210 11.73 -29.19 19.51
N PRO A 211 11.53 -30.50 19.74
CA PRO A 211 11.47 -31.51 18.66
C PRO A 211 10.33 -31.24 17.67
N GLU A 212 9.25 -30.61 18.14
CA GLU A 212 8.14 -30.14 17.34
C GLU A 212 7.93 -28.64 17.51
N LEU A 213 7.23 -28.04 16.54
CA LEU A 213 6.91 -26.63 16.54
C LEU A 213 5.93 -26.32 17.67
N SER A 214 6.30 -25.43 18.59
CA SER A 214 5.49 -25.14 19.77
C SER A 214 4.27 -24.26 19.47
N ALA A 215 3.12 -24.63 20.04
CA ALA A 215 1.91 -23.81 20.06
C ALA A 215 2.10 -22.53 20.91
N ASP A 216 1.16 -21.58 20.80
CA ASP A 216 1.17 -20.38 21.64
C ASP A 216 0.81 -20.74 23.08
N ARG A 217 1.80 -20.69 23.98
CA ARG A 217 1.62 -21.00 25.42
C ARG A 217 1.13 -19.81 26.24
N ARG A 218 0.81 -18.67 25.62
CA ARG A 218 0.24 -17.50 26.33
C ARG A 218 -1.09 -17.79 27.03
N PRO A 219 -2.00 -18.63 26.51
CA PRO A 219 -3.21 -19.06 27.21
C PRO A 219 -2.90 -19.92 28.44
N ASP A 220 -1.90 -20.79 28.33
CA ASP A 220 -1.53 -21.75 29.40
C ASP A 220 -0.50 -21.17 30.39
N ALA A 221 -0.13 -19.91 30.22
CA ALA A 221 0.85 -19.25 31.07
C ALA A 221 0.26 -19.05 32.46
N VAL A 222 0.73 -19.84 33.42
CA VAL A 222 0.47 -19.64 34.85
C VAL A 222 1.11 -18.31 35.26
N ARG A 223 0.28 -17.29 35.46
CA ARG A 223 0.72 -15.98 35.94
C ARG A 223 0.78 -16.00 37.46
N SER A 224 1.88 -15.53 38.04
CA SER A 224 1.95 -15.32 39.48
C SER A 224 0.88 -14.30 39.92
N ILE A 225 0.30 -14.55 41.09
CA ILE A 225 -0.66 -13.62 41.70
C ILE A 225 0.13 -12.36 42.09
N PRO A 226 -0.34 -11.14 41.75
CA PRO A 226 0.33 -9.91 42.16
C PRO A 226 0.46 -9.80 43.68
N ALA A 227 1.58 -9.25 44.17
CA ALA A 227 1.84 -9.12 45.60
C ALA A 227 0.80 -8.29 46.38
N HIS A 228 0.08 -7.39 45.69
CA HIS A 228 -0.97 -6.54 46.27
C HIS A 228 -2.39 -7.09 46.07
N ALA A 229 -2.53 -8.34 45.63
CA ALA A 229 -3.84 -8.96 45.52
C ALA A 229 -4.39 -9.22 46.94
N LEU A 230 -5.66 -8.87 47.15
CA LEU A 230 -6.35 -9.17 48.42
C LEU A 230 -6.28 -10.66 48.71
N SER A 231 -5.89 -10.99 49.94
CA SER A 231 -5.81 -12.35 50.44
C SER A 231 -7.20 -13.00 50.47
N PRO A 232 -7.29 -14.34 50.53
CA PRO A 232 -8.57 -15.02 50.71
C PRO A 232 -9.34 -14.54 51.95
N GLU A 233 -8.63 -14.27 53.04
CA GLU A 233 -9.18 -13.78 54.30
C GLU A 233 -9.74 -12.35 54.17
N GLU A 234 -9.00 -11.45 53.50
CA GLU A 234 -9.46 -10.08 53.24
C GLU A 234 -10.70 -10.06 52.33
N ARG A 235 -10.75 -10.96 51.33
CA ARG A 235 -11.94 -11.12 50.48
C ARG A 235 -13.14 -11.62 51.26
N GLN A 236 -12.94 -12.56 52.17
CA GLN A 236 -14.00 -13.07 53.03
C GLN A 236 -14.52 -11.97 53.96
N ALA A 237 -13.63 -11.17 54.57
CA ALA A 237 -14.03 -10.04 55.40
C ALA A 237 -14.89 -9.02 54.63
N VAL A 238 -14.60 -8.77 53.35
CA VAL A 238 -15.44 -7.93 52.47
C VAL A 238 -16.82 -8.54 52.25
N LEU A 239 -16.92 -9.86 52.01
CA LEU A 239 -18.19 -10.56 51.84
C LEU A 239 -19.01 -10.56 53.14
N ASP A 240 -18.38 -10.80 54.28
CA ASP A 240 -19.04 -10.83 55.58
C ASP A 240 -19.65 -9.46 55.91
N VAL A 241 -18.90 -8.38 55.63
CA VAL A 241 -19.41 -7.02 55.80
C VAL A 241 -20.54 -6.72 54.81
N CYS A 242 -20.44 -7.11 53.54
CA CYS A 242 -21.52 -6.90 52.58
C CYS A 242 -22.81 -7.66 52.92
N ASN A 243 -22.70 -8.78 53.63
CA ASN A 243 -23.82 -9.64 54.04
C ASN A 243 -24.27 -9.39 55.49
N SER A 244 -23.64 -8.45 56.21
CA SER A 244 -24.06 -8.10 57.56
C SER A 244 -25.44 -7.43 57.53
N GLN A 245 -26.18 -7.53 58.64
CA GLN A 245 -27.54 -6.98 58.72
C GLN A 245 -27.60 -5.47 58.42
N GLU A 246 -26.55 -4.73 58.76
CA GLU A 246 -26.44 -3.27 58.53
C GLU A 246 -26.24 -2.92 57.04
N PHE A 247 -25.47 -3.73 56.30
CA PHE A 247 -25.03 -3.42 54.93
C PHE A 247 -25.68 -4.29 53.85
N ALA A 248 -26.38 -5.37 54.21
CA ALA A 248 -27.02 -6.33 53.30
C ALA A 248 -28.00 -5.68 52.31
N SER A 249 -28.55 -4.50 52.62
CA SER A 249 -29.47 -3.79 51.72
C SER A 249 -28.82 -2.64 50.94
N LEU A 250 -27.54 -2.35 51.18
CA LEU A 250 -26.83 -1.19 50.62
C LEU A 250 -25.90 -1.58 49.47
N PRO A 251 -25.72 -0.70 48.46
CA PRO A 251 -24.72 -0.93 47.41
C PRO A 251 -23.30 -0.63 47.93
N PRO A 252 -22.24 -1.22 47.34
CA PRO A 252 -20.85 -0.93 47.70
C PRO A 252 -20.47 0.55 47.73
N SER A 253 -21.09 1.37 46.89
CA SER A 253 -20.90 2.84 46.85
C SER A 253 -21.41 3.56 48.10
N GLN A 254 -22.23 2.89 48.93
CA GLN A 254 -22.70 3.39 50.23
C GLN A 254 -21.98 2.68 51.38
N ILE A 255 -21.67 1.39 51.22
CA ILE A 255 -20.96 0.60 52.24
C ILE A 255 -19.56 1.15 52.48
N VAL A 256 -18.78 1.42 51.42
CA VAL A 256 -17.38 1.85 51.55
C VAL A 256 -17.25 3.21 52.27
N PRO A 257 -18.02 4.26 51.94
CA PRO A 257 -18.01 5.51 52.71
C PRO A 257 -18.42 5.33 54.18
N ARG A 258 -19.47 4.56 54.46
CA ARG A 258 -19.93 4.31 55.85
C ARG A 258 -18.88 3.58 56.69
N LEU A 259 -18.16 2.63 56.09
CA LEU A 259 -17.03 1.98 56.76
C LEU A 259 -15.89 2.98 57.01
N ALA A 260 -15.63 3.87 56.07
CA ALA A 260 -14.63 4.93 56.24
C ALA A 260 -15.02 5.91 57.36
N ASP A 261 -16.30 6.28 57.47
CA ASP A 261 -16.83 7.09 58.59
C ASP A 261 -16.64 6.39 59.95
N GLN A 262 -16.67 5.05 59.97
CA GLN A 262 -16.36 4.20 61.13
C GLN A 262 -14.84 3.96 61.33
N GLY A 263 -13.98 4.59 60.52
CA GLY A 263 -12.52 4.41 60.58
C GLY A 263 -12.01 3.06 60.07
N ARG A 264 -12.83 2.29 59.32
CA ARG A 264 -12.51 0.95 58.82
C ARG A 264 -12.31 0.97 57.31
N TYR A 265 -11.17 0.49 56.84
CA TYR A 265 -10.89 0.32 55.41
C TYR A 265 -10.59 -1.15 55.09
N LEU A 266 -11.35 -1.73 54.16
CA LEU A 266 -11.15 -3.11 53.69
C LEU A 266 -10.60 -3.13 52.26
N ALA A 267 -11.27 -2.44 51.34
CA ALA A 267 -10.87 -2.35 49.94
C ALA A 267 -11.60 -1.21 49.22
N SER A 268 -11.15 -0.89 47.99
CA SER A 268 -11.84 0.06 47.12
C SER A 268 -13.23 -0.44 46.67
N GLU A 269 -14.13 0.47 46.31
CA GLU A 269 -15.46 0.14 45.75
C GLU A 269 -15.39 -0.82 44.56
N SER A 270 -14.42 -0.62 43.67
CA SER A 270 -14.19 -1.49 42.51
C SER A 270 -13.79 -2.91 42.93
N SER A 271 -13.07 -3.07 44.04
CA SER A 271 -12.76 -4.39 44.61
C SER A 271 -14.00 -5.03 45.23
N PHE A 272 -14.85 -4.29 45.95
CA PHE A 272 -16.12 -4.80 46.46
C PHE A 272 -17.01 -5.34 45.33
N TYR A 273 -17.20 -4.58 44.25
CA TYR A 273 -17.99 -5.04 43.10
C TYR A 273 -17.40 -6.28 42.44
N ARG A 274 -16.07 -6.38 42.32
CA ARG A 274 -15.39 -7.56 41.76
C ARG A 274 -15.58 -8.80 42.64
N ILE A 275 -15.45 -8.65 43.96
CA ILE A 275 -15.62 -9.74 44.92
C ILE A 275 -17.08 -10.22 44.93
N LEU A 276 -18.05 -9.31 45.00
CA LEU A 276 -19.47 -9.64 44.94
C LEU A 276 -19.87 -10.32 43.63
N ARG A 277 -19.28 -9.90 42.50
CA ARG A 277 -19.51 -10.56 41.21
C ARG A 277 -18.92 -11.97 41.19
N ALA A 278 -17.71 -12.15 41.72
CA ALA A 278 -17.08 -13.47 41.78
C ALA A 278 -17.83 -14.44 42.70
N ALA A 279 -18.48 -13.92 43.74
CA ALA A 279 -19.34 -14.69 44.66
C ALA A 279 -20.81 -14.80 44.20
N ASP A 280 -21.15 -14.30 43.01
CA ASP A 280 -22.52 -14.26 42.47
C ASP A 280 -23.55 -13.58 43.42
N GLN A 281 -23.13 -12.54 44.14
CA GLN A 281 -23.96 -11.79 45.09
C GLN A 281 -24.35 -10.39 44.58
N GLN A 282 -24.07 -10.09 43.31
CA GLN A 282 -24.44 -8.83 42.65
C GLN A 282 -25.90 -8.86 42.15
N HIS A 283 -26.83 -9.26 43.02
CA HIS A 283 -28.25 -9.31 42.71
C HIS A 283 -28.89 -7.92 42.70
N ARG A 284 -29.96 -7.76 41.92
CA ARG A 284 -30.74 -6.53 41.84
C ARG A 284 -31.55 -6.34 43.12
N ARG A 285 -31.23 -5.31 43.92
CA ARG A 285 -31.81 -5.05 45.25
C ARG A 285 -33.03 -4.12 45.23
N GLY A 286 -33.85 -4.14 44.17
CA GLY A 286 -34.98 -3.21 44.02
C GLY A 286 -36.21 -3.82 43.34
N ARG A 287 -37.38 -3.20 43.52
CA ARG A 287 -38.69 -3.64 42.97
C ARG A 287 -38.83 -3.49 41.45
N SER A 288 -37.79 -3.00 40.76
CA SER A 288 -37.85 -2.78 39.32
C SER A 288 -37.83 -4.12 38.59
N GLN A 289 -38.84 -4.33 37.74
CA GLN A 289 -38.99 -5.54 36.93
C GLN A 289 -37.73 -5.78 36.07
N PRO A 290 -37.31 -7.04 35.90
CA PRO A 290 -36.21 -7.37 34.98
C PRO A 290 -36.51 -6.81 33.59
N PRO A 291 -35.49 -6.32 32.85
CA PRO A 291 -35.67 -5.91 31.47
C PRO A 291 -36.28 -7.06 30.68
N ARG A 292 -37.47 -6.86 30.11
CA ARG A 292 -38.10 -7.86 29.24
C ARG A 292 -37.56 -7.70 27.83
N HIS A 293 -37.26 -8.82 27.18
CA HIS A 293 -36.95 -8.83 25.77
C HIS A 293 -38.26 -8.60 25.00
N VAL A 294 -38.42 -7.41 24.44
CA VAL A 294 -39.57 -7.07 23.58
C VAL A 294 -39.15 -7.32 22.13
N PRO A 295 -39.97 -7.98 21.30
CA PRO A 295 -39.65 -8.19 19.89
C PRO A 295 -39.31 -6.86 19.20
N VAL A 296 -38.35 -6.93 18.29
CA VAL A 296 -37.88 -5.77 17.52
C VAL A 296 -39.06 -5.23 16.68
N PRO A 297 -39.29 -3.91 16.62
CA PRO A 297 -40.37 -3.34 15.82
C PRO A 297 -40.23 -3.72 14.34
N THR A 298 -41.36 -3.82 13.64
CA THR A 298 -41.39 -3.93 12.18
C THR A 298 -40.61 -2.77 11.57
N SER A 299 -39.49 -3.07 10.90
CA SER A 299 -38.68 -2.06 10.24
C SER A 299 -39.28 -1.75 8.87
N HIS A 300 -39.61 -0.49 8.64
CA HIS A 300 -39.98 0.00 7.32
C HIS A 300 -38.78 0.72 6.69
N THR A 301 -38.56 0.47 5.40
CA THR A 301 -37.48 1.07 4.63
C THR A 301 -38.07 1.96 3.55
N ALA A 302 -37.71 3.24 3.56
CA ALA A 302 -38.06 4.20 2.52
C ALA A 302 -36.91 4.30 1.51
N THR A 303 -37.17 3.90 0.26
CA THR A 303 -36.26 4.04 -0.89
C THR A 303 -36.46 5.35 -1.64
N GLY A 304 -37.60 6.02 -1.43
CA GLY A 304 -37.96 7.30 -2.04
C GLY A 304 -38.92 8.13 -1.17
N PRO A 305 -39.26 9.35 -1.63
CA PRO A 305 -40.19 10.22 -0.93
C PRO A 305 -41.60 9.60 -0.84
N ASN A 306 -42.37 10.00 0.17
CA ASN A 306 -43.78 9.62 0.35
C ASN A 306 -44.06 8.10 0.50
N GLN A 307 -43.08 7.35 0.98
CA GLN A 307 -43.25 5.92 1.29
C GLN A 307 -43.45 5.66 2.79
N VAL A 308 -42.72 6.39 3.64
CA VAL A 308 -42.83 6.28 5.10
C VAL A 308 -42.80 7.68 5.70
N TRP A 309 -43.89 8.04 6.37
CA TRP A 309 -44.00 9.28 7.13
C TRP A 309 -43.92 8.96 8.61
N SER A 310 -43.18 9.78 9.35
CA SER A 310 -43.23 9.82 10.80
C SER A 310 -44.05 11.01 11.23
N TRP A 311 -44.93 10.86 12.21
CA TRP A 311 -45.67 11.99 12.75
C TRP A 311 -45.69 11.99 14.26
N ASP A 312 -45.76 13.18 14.83
CA ASP A 312 -45.84 13.38 16.27
C ASP A 312 -46.48 14.73 16.61
N ILE A 313 -46.82 14.92 17.88
CA ILE A 313 -47.42 16.14 18.42
C ILE A 313 -46.47 16.73 19.46
N THR A 314 -46.19 18.04 19.35
CA THR A 314 -45.40 18.75 20.35
C THR A 314 -46.12 19.96 20.91
N TYR A 315 -45.86 20.23 22.18
CA TYR A 315 -46.39 21.38 22.89
C TYR A 315 -45.60 22.65 22.53
N LEU A 316 -46.34 23.69 22.18
CA LEU A 316 -45.88 25.06 22.02
C LEU A 316 -46.34 25.87 23.24
N PRO A 317 -45.45 26.53 23.98
CA PRO A 317 -45.81 27.31 25.16
C PRO A 317 -46.63 28.56 24.77
N SER A 318 -47.70 28.87 25.51
CA SER A 318 -48.33 30.19 25.42
C SER A 318 -47.76 31.14 26.49
N LEU A 319 -48.13 32.42 26.43
CA LEU A 319 -47.81 33.39 27.49
C LEU A 319 -48.47 33.04 28.85
N VAL A 320 -49.53 32.22 28.84
CA VAL A 320 -50.24 31.80 30.04
C VAL A 320 -49.68 30.48 30.53
N ARG A 321 -49.07 30.49 31.73
CA ARG A 321 -48.51 29.27 32.33
C ARG A 321 -49.56 28.17 32.44
N GLY A 322 -49.22 26.99 31.90
CA GLY A 322 -50.11 25.82 31.91
C GLY A 322 -51.04 25.70 30.71
N GLN A 323 -51.12 26.73 29.85
CA GLN A 323 -51.80 26.67 28.56
C GLN A 323 -50.77 26.42 27.45
N TYR A 324 -51.13 25.53 26.53
CA TYR A 324 -50.26 25.13 25.42
C TYR A 324 -51.05 25.09 24.11
N TYR A 325 -50.36 25.35 23.01
CA TYR A 325 -50.82 25.00 21.69
C TYR A 325 -50.15 23.70 21.25
N TYR A 326 -50.83 22.96 20.37
CA TYR A 326 -50.43 21.63 19.95
C TYR A 326 -50.07 21.67 18.48
N LEU A 327 -48.78 21.48 18.19
CA LEU A 327 -48.27 21.36 16.84
C LEU A 327 -48.30 19.89 16.43
N TYR A 328 -49.17 19.59 15.48
CA TYR A 328 -49.20 18.33 14.75
C TYR A 328 -48.21 18.43 13.61
N LEU A 329 -47.33 17.44 13.47
CA LEU A 329 -46.31 17.47 12.44
C LEU A 329 -46.07 16.08 11.85
N ILE A 330 -46.04 16.04 10.52
CA ILE A 330 -45.79 14.87 9.68
C ILE A 330 -44.52 15.15 8.87
N GLU A 331 -43.51 14.30 9.05
CA GLU A 331 -42.22 14.35 8.38
C GLU A 331 -42.06 13.11 7.47
N ASP A 332 -41.60 13.29 6.25
CA ASP A 332 -41.13 12.21 5.39
C ASP A 332 -39.72 11.76 5.83
N ILE A 333 -39.56 10.50 6.25
CA ILE A 333 -38.28 10.03 6.79
C ILE A 333 -37.16 9.99 5.74
N TYR A 334 -37.52 9.82 4.46
CA TYR A 334 -36.56 9.75 3.36
C TYR A 334 -35.92 11.11 3.14
N SER A 335 -36.75 12.13 2.87
CA SER A 335 -36.29 13.47 2.54
C SER A 335 -36.03 14.36 3.76
N ARG A 336 -36.56 14.00 4.94
CA ARG A 336 -36.67 14.85 6.14
C ARG A 336 -37.59 16.05 5.93
N LYS A 337 -38.46 16.03 4.92
CA LYS A 337 -39.39 17.14 4.63
C LYS A 337 -40.56 17.10 5.59
N GLY A 338 -40.88 18.24 6.18
CA GLY A 338 -42.14 18.44 6.88
C GLY A 338 -43.30 18.55 5.90
N VAL A 339 -43.95 17.43 5.57
CA VAL A 339 -44.99 17.32 4.54
C VAL A 339 -46.35 17.85 5.00
N GLY A 340 -46.62 17.76 6.29
CA GLY A 340 -47.88 18.19 6.89
C GLY A 340 -47.64 18.78 8.27
N TRP A 341 -48.27 19.89 8.57
CA TRP A 341 -48.21 20.48 9.91
C TRP A 341 -49.41 21.37 10.16
N GLU A 342 -49.88 21.42 11.41
CA GLU A 342 -50.97 22.29 11.85
C GLU A 342 -50.87 22.57 13.35
N VAL A 343 -51.32 23.77 13.76
CA VAL A 343 -51.36 24.18 15.18
C VAL A 343 -52.80 24.35 15.66
N HIS A 344 -53.08 23.76 16.81
CA HIS A 344 -54.41 23.64 17.39
C HIS A 344 -54.39 23.90 18.90
N GLU A 345 -55.51 24.33 19.49
CA GLU A 345 -55.60 24.58 20.95
C GLU A 345 -55.84 23.32 21.78
N GLN A 346 -56.21 22.21 21.14
CA GLN A 346 -56.54 20.96 21.81
C GLN A 346 -56.12 19.78 20.94
N GLU A 347 -55.72 18.69 21.59
CA GLU A 347 -55.43 17.44 20.91
C GLU A 347 -56.73 16.71 20.53
N CYS A 348 -56.98 16.53 19.24
CA CYS A 348 -58.11 15.76 18.72
C CYS A 348 -57.69 14.84 17.56
N GLY A 349 -58.27 13.63 17.53
CA GLY A 349 -58.06 12.66 16.44
C GLY A 349 -58.64 13.10 15.10
N GLU A 350 -59.75 13.87 15.09
CA GLU A 350 -60.35 14.43 13.87
C GLU A 350 -59.41 15.43 13.19
N ARG A 351 -58.72 16.25 13.98
CA ARG A 351 -57.71 17.20 13.49
C ARG A 351 -56.53 16.47 12.84
N ALA A 352 -56.06 15.38 13.46
CA ALA A 352 -55.04 14.51 12.87
C ALA A 352 -55.50 13.90 11.53
N ALA A 353 -56.74 13.40 11.48
CA ALA A 353 -57.31 12.79 10.28
C ALA A 353 -57.45 13.80 9.12
N ALA A 354 -57.89 15.02 9.42
CA ALA A 354 -58.00 16.10 8.45
C ALA A 354 -56.63 16.57 7.94
N LEU A 355 -55.64 16.70 8.85
CA LEU A 355 -54.25 17.02 8.48
C LEU A 355 -53.67 15.95 7.57
N LEU A 356 -53.83 14.67 7.90
CA LEU A 356 -53.36 13.56 7.08
C LEU A 356 -53.96 13.62 5.67
N GLN A 357 -55.28 13.79 5.57
CA GLN A 357 -55.96 13.91 4.27
C GLN A 357 -55.40 15.08 3.44
N ARG A 358 -55.24 16.27 4.03
CA ARG A 358 -54.67 17.44 3.36
C ARG A 358 -53.23 17.18 2.89
N SER A 359 -52.43 16.54 3.74
CA SER A 359 -51.02 16.23 3.45
C SER A 359 -50.90 15.27 2.26
N ILE A 360 -51.73 14.22 2.22
CA ILE A 360 -51.76 13.28 1.08
C ILE A 360 -52.14 13.96 -0.23
N ILE A 361 -53.15 14.85 -0.20
CA ILE A 361 -53.57 15.59 -1.38
C ILE A 361 -52.45 16.52 -1.85
N ARG A 362 -51.82 17.25 -0.92
CA ARG A 362 -50.73 18.19 -1.22
C ARG A 362 -49.51 17.49 -1.83
N GLU A 363 -49.15 16.33 -1.28
CA GLU A 363 -48.02 15.52 -1.74
C GLU A 363 -48.37 14.60 -2.92
N GLN A 364 -49.62 14.65 -3.40
CA GLN A 364 -50.14 13.87 -4.53
C GLN A 364 -49.89 12.35 -4.39
N CYS A 365 -49.93 11.83 -3.15
CA CYS A 365 -49.64 10.43 -2.84
C CYS A 365 -50.90 9.59 -2.52
N TRP A 366 -52.07 10.03 -3.02
CA TRP A 366 -53.33 9.33 -2.82
C TRP A 366 -53.29 7.88 -3.35
N LYS A 367 -53.73 6.91 -2.53
CA LYS A 367 -53.70 5.46 -2.82
C LYS A 367 -52.32 4.86 -3.12
N GLN A 368 -51.23 5.58 -2.83
CA GLN A 368 -49.90 4.99 -2.84
C GLN A 368 -49.66 4.21 -1.54
N PRO A 369 -48.82 3.16 -1.55
CA PRO A 369 -48.49 2.40 -0.34
C PRO A 369 -47.63 3.27 0.60
N LEU A 370 -48.30 4.08 1.41
CA LEU A 370 -47.72 4.97 2.40
C LEU A 370 -47.86 4.35 3.79
N VAL A 371 -46.76 4.31 4.53
CA VAL A 371 -46.76 3.94 5.96
C VAL A 371 -46.73 5.20 6.80
N LEU A 372 -47.66 5.33 7.75
CA LEU A 372 -47.64 6.39 8.75
C LEU A 372 -47.20 5.81 10.10
N HIS A 373 -46.00 6.17 10.53
CA HIS A 373 -45.43 5.76 11.81
C HIS A 373 -45.70 6.77 12.92
N SER A 374 -46.21 6.27 14.04
CA SER A 374 -46.62 7.08 15.19
C SER A 374 -46.14 6.49 16.51
N ASP A 375 -46.00 7.36 17.51
CA ASP A 375 -45.93 6.91 18.90
C ASP A 375 -47.31 6.44 19.42
N ASN A 376 -47.36 6.13 20.71
CA ASN A 376 -48.52 5.56 21.39
C ASN A 376 -49.41 6.61 22.09
N GLY A 377 -49.35 7.87 21.65
CA GLY A 377 -50.15 8.97 22.18
C GLY A 377 -51.65 8.77 22.01
N ALA A 378 -52.47 9.44 22.84
CA ALA A 378 -53.93 9.30 22.80
C ALA A 378 -54.53 9.69 21.42
N PRO A 379 -54.13 10.80 20.77
CA PRO A 379 -54.64 11.15 19.44
C PRO A 379 -54.26 10.12 18.36
N MET A 380 -53.09 9.51 18.50
CA MET A 380 -52.56 8.49 17.58
C MET A 380 -53.30 7.15 17.68
N LYS A 381 -54.00 6.93 18.79
CA LYS A 381 -54.85 5.76 19.05
C LYS A 381 -56.32 6.00 18.70
N SER A 382 -56.69 7.20 18.25
CA SER A 382 -58.08 7.49 17.92
C SER A 382 -58.60 6.59 16.81
N VAL A 383 -59.83 6.08 16.99
CA VAL A 383 -60.52 5.25 15.99
C VAL A 383 -60.73 6.05 14.70
N THR A 384 -61.09 7.33 14.82
CA THR A 384 -61.29 8.23 13.69
C THR A 384 -60.08 8.31 12.76
N LEU A 385 -58.88 8.44 13.32
CA LEU A 385 -57.66 8.48 12.52
C LEU A 385 -57.37 7.13 11.86
N LEU A 386 -57.57 6.01 12.58
CA LEU A 386 -57.38 4.67 12.03
C LEU A 386 -58.32 4.40 10.85
N THR A 387 -59.62 4.70 10.99
CA THR A 387 -60.59 4.58 9.91
C THR A 387 -60.18 5.42 8.71
N LYS A 388 -59.77 6.67 8.96
CA LYS A 388 -59.32 7.55 7.88
C LYS A 388 -58.06 7.04 7.18
N MET A 389 -57.10 6.49 7.90
CA MET A 389 -55.90 5.87 7.30
C MET A 389 -56.29 4.73 6.36
N HIS A 390 -57.22 3.86 6.76
CA HIS A 390 -57.71 2.79 5.89
C HIS A 390 -58.40 3.33 4.62
N ASP A 391 -59.26 4.36 4.75
CA ASP A 391 -59.93 4.97 3.60
C ASP A 391 -58.94 5.59 2.59
N LEU A 392 -57.84 6.15 3.11
CA LEU A 392 -56.79 6.80 2.32
C LEU A 392 -55.77 5.80 1.74
N GLY A 393 -55.84 4.51 2.13
CA GLY A 393 -54.87 3.48 1.73
C GLY A 393 -53.54 3.54 2.48
N VAL A 394 -53.52 4.18 3.65
CA VAL A 394 -52.32 4.35 4.50
C VAL A 394 -52.20 3.20 5.50
N THR A 395 -51.02 2.61 5.59
CA THR A 395 -50.72 1.55 6.55
C THR A 395 -50.26 2.15 7.89
N PRO A 396 -50.97 1.91 9.00
CA PRO A 396 -50.53 2.40 10.31
C PRO A 396 -49.34 1.59 10.83
N SER A 397 -48.32 2.27 11.33
CA SER A 397 -47.19 1.69 12.06
C SER A 397 -47.06 2.37 13.42
N ARG A 398 -46.75 1.61 14.48
CA ARG A 398 -46.66 2.15 15.85
C ARG A 398 -45.37 1.72 16.55
N GLY A 399 -44.79 2.64 17.33
CA GLY A 399 -43.68 2.36 18.24
C GLY A 399 -44.09 1.42 19.40
N ARG A 400 -43.11 0.92 20.15
CA ARG A 400 -43.36 0.03 21.30
C ARG A 400 -44.09 0.76 22.42
N PRO A 401 -45.01 0.08 23.12
CA PRO A 401 -45.58 0.64 24.34
C PRO A 401 -44.48 0.95 25.37
N ARG A 402 -44.48 2.20 25.89
CA ARG A 402 -43.58 2.67 26.97
C ARG A 402 -42.09 2.74 26.60
N VAL A 403 -41.76 2.93 25.31
CA VAL A 403 -40.41 3.30 24.86
C VAL A 403 -40.51 4.64 24.14
N SER A 404 -39.89 5.68 24.71
CA SER A 404 -39.91 7.04 24.13
C SER A 404 -39.11 7.17 22.83
N ASN A 405 -38.17 6.25 22.57
CA ASN A 405 -37.15 6.44 21.54
C ASN A 405 -37.49 5.81 20.18
N ASP A 406 -38.75 5.45 19.93
CA ASP A 406 -39.14 4.74 18.70
C ASP A 406 -39.51 5.69 17.55
N ASN A 407 -39.58 7.02 17.80
CA ASN A 407 -39.79 8.05 16.78
C ASN A 407 -38.62 9.07 16.66
N PRO A 408 -37.38 8.62 16.34
CA PRO A 408 -36.21 9.48 16.31
C PRO A 408 -36.24 10.56 15.22
N TYR A 409 -37.12 10.41 14.22
CA TYR A 409 -37.26 11.36 13.12
C TYR A 409 -37.95 12.64 13.59
N SER A 410 -39.19 12.52 14.08
CA SER A 410 -39.96 13.65 14.61
C SER A 410 -39.27 14.32 15.79
N GLU A 411 -38.64 13.55 16.70
CA GLU A 411 -37.87 14.11 17.81
C GLU A 411 -36.72 15.01 17.34
N SER A 412 -35.98 14.58 16.32
CA SER A 412 -34.88 15.37 15.76
C SER A 412 -35.39 16.67 15.14
N LEU A 413 -36.55 16.63 14.47
CA LEU A 413 -37.16 17.82 13.89
C LEU A 413 -37.66 18.77 14.97
N PHE A 414 -38.31 18.27 16.03
CA PHE A 414 -38.73 19.10 17.15
C PHE A 414 -37.56 19.72 17.90
N ARG A 415 -36.43 19.03 17.99
CA ARG A 415 -35.21 19.62 18.53
C ARG A 415 -34.74 20.79 17.65
N THR A 416 -34.73 20.63 16.32
CA THR A 416 -34.40 21.75 15.42
C THR A 416 -35.36 22.92 15.60
N LEU A 417 -36.65 22.64 15.77
CA LEU A 417 -37.71 23.62 15.97
C LEU A 417 -37.53 24.40 17.28
N LYS A 418 -37.30 23.72 18.41
CA LYS A 418 -37.23 24.35 19.74
C LYS A 418 -35.89 25.02 20.07
N TYR A 419 -34.82 24.63 19.38
CA TYR A 419 -33.47 25.18 19.61
C TYR A 419 -33.03 26.15 18.51
N CYS A 420 -33.92 26.50 17.57
CA CYS A 420 -33.61 27.55 16.61
C CYS A 420 -33.59 28.93 17.29
N PRO A 421 -32.74 29.87 16.83
CA PRO A 421 -32.68 31.22 17.42
C PRO A 421 -34.00 32.00 17.36
N GLN A 422 -34.88 31.67 16.41
CA GLN A 422 -36.19 32.34 16.27
C GLN A 422 -37.25 31.79 17.24
N TRP A 423 -36.93 30.77 18.05
CA TRP A 423 -37.89 30.16 18.98
C TRP A 423 -38.27 31.14 20.10
N PRO A 424 -39.56 31.42 20.32
CA PRO A 424 -40.00 32.34 21.37
C PRO A 424 -39.94 31.65 22.74
N SER A 425 -38.89 31.93 23.52
CA SER A 425 -38.70 31.36 24.86
C SER A 425 -39.79 31.75 25.85
N ASP A 426 -40.36 32.94 25.69
CA ASP A 426 -41.41 33.47 26.56
C ASP A 426 -42.81 32.93 26.21
N GLY A 427 -42.95 32.22 25.09
CA GLY A 427 -44.19 31.66 24.60
C GLY A 427 -44.86 32.48 23.49
N PHE A 428 -45.88 31.88 22.89
CA PHE A 428 -46.67 32.48 21.81
C PHE A 428 -47.83 33.31 22.37
N ALA A 429 -48.04 34.51 21.80
CA ALA A 429 -49.07 35.45 22.24
C ALA A 429 -50.50 34.99 21.92
N SER A 430 -50.68 34.27 20.80
CA SER A 430 -51.97 33.73 20.37
C SER A 430 -51.77 32.47 19.52
N LEU A 431 -52.88 31.77 19.25
CA LEU A 431 -52.89 30.63 18.34
C LEU A 431 -52.44 31.04 16.93
N GLU A 432 -52.86 32.21 16.45
CA GLU A 432 -52.49 32.78 15.16
C GLU A 432 -51.00 33.06 15.10
N ALA A 433 -50.41 33.67 16.15
CA ALA A 433 -48.98 33.91 16.22
C ALA A 433 -48.18 32.59 16.17
N ALA A 434 -48.67 31.54 16.86
CA ALA A 434 -48.06 30.21 16.77
C ALA A 434 -48.17 29.61 15.36
N ARG A 435 -49.31 29.78 14.68
CA ARG A 435 -49.51 29.30 13.30
C ARG A 435 -48.61 30.01 12.30
N GLU A 436 -48.50 31.33 12.39
CA GLU A 436 -47.62 32.13 11.52
C GLU A 436 -46.16 31.76 11.73
N TRP A 437 -45.73 31.64 12.98
CA TRP A 437 -44.36 31.24 13.29
C TRP A 437 -44.05 29.85 12.74
N VAL A 438 -44.94 28.86 12.95
CA VAL A 438 -44.72 27.51 12.42
C VAL A 438 -44.72 27.52 10.89
N ARG A 439 -45.58 28.31 10.24
CA ARG A 439 -45.56 28.47 8.78
C ARG A 439 -44.20 28.91 8.28
N ASP A 440 -43.66 29.95 8.89
CA ASP A 440 -42.39 30.56 8.47
C ASP A 440 -41.22 29.63 8.81
N PHE A 441 -41.25 28.97 9.97
CA PHE A 441 -40.30 27.93 10.33
C PHE A 441 -40.30 26.78 9.32
N MET A 442 -41.47 26.30 8.91
CA MET A 442 -41.57 25.15 7.99
C MET A 442 -41.14 25.52 6.56
N ALA A 443 -41.35 26.77 6.14
CA ALA A 443 -40.81 27.30 4.89
C ALA A 443 -39.27 27.30 4.92
N TRP A 444 -38.68 27.90 5.97
CA TRP A 444 -37.24 27.90 6.17
C TRP A 444 -36.66 26.49 6.29
N TYR A 445 -37.29 25.62 7.08
CA TYR A 445 -36.82 24.25 7.32
C TYR A 445 -36.80 23.43 6.03
N ASN A 446 -37.85 23.53 5.21
CA ASN A 446 -37.94 22.74 3.99
C ASN A 446 -37.10 23.30 2.82
N GLU A 447 -36.98 24.62 2.68
CA GLU A 447 -36.34 25.25 1.50
C GLU A 447 -34.92 25.79 1.76
N GLU A 448 -34.54 26.10 3.00
CA GLU A 448 -33.26 26.75 3.30
C GLU A 448 -32.35 25.93 4.21
N HIS A 449 -32.91 25.28 5.22
CA HIS A 449 -32.14 24.54 6.22
C HIS A 449 -31.36 23.38 5.59
N ARG A 450 -30.03 23.38 5.77
CA ARG A 450 -29.15 22.31 5.29
C ARG A 450 -29.06 21.19 6.31
N HIS A 451 -29.84 20.14 6.09
CA HIS A 451 -30.04 19.11 7.09
C HIS A 451 -28.91 18.07 7.08
N SER A 452 -28.28 17.88 8.24
CA SER A 452 -27.04 17.11 8.35
C SER A 452 -27.20 15.62 8.03
N ARG A 453 -28.35 15.02 8.40
CA ARG A 453 -28.67 13.61 8.11
C ARG A 453 -28.96 13.31 6.65
N ILE A 454 -29.02 14.34 5.80
CA ILE A 454 -29.21 14.20 4.34
C ILE A 454 -28.06 14.86 3.58
N ARG A 455 -26.86 14.90 4.19
CA ARG A 455 -25.65 15.50 3.58
C ARG A 455 -25.79 16.98 3.25
N PHE A 456 -26.51 17.72 4.10
CA PHE A 456 -26.60 19.18 4.02
C PHE A 456 -27.21 19.68 2.70
N VAL A 457 -28.08 18.88 2.09
CA VAL A 457 -29.09 19.38 1.14
C VAL A 457 -30.32 19.82 1.93
N THR A 458 -31.21 20.57 1.30
CA THR A 458 -32.49 20.94 1.92
C THR A 458 -33.46 19.76 1.86
N PRO A 459 -34.41 19.66 2.79
CA PRO A 459 -35.44 18.63 2.71
C PRO A 459 -36.18 18.62 1.37
N ASN A 460 -36.51 19.79 0.80
CA ASN A 460 -37.16 19.85 -0.51
C ASN A 460 -36.23 19.48 -1.68
N GLU A 461 -34.94 19.87 -1.66
CA GLU A 461 -33.95 19.43 -2.66
C GLU A 461 -33.91 17.89 -2.73
N ARG A 462 -33.86 17.21 -1.57
CA ARG A 462 -33.91 15.74 -1.53
C ARG A 462 -35.25 15.17 -1.93
N HIS A 463 -36.34 15.78 -1.52
CA HIS A 463 -37.69 15.32 -1.84
C HIS A 463 -37.99 15.36 -3.34
N ARG A 464 -37.45 16.36 -4.07
CA ARG A 464 -37.54 16.47 -5.53
C ARG A 464 -36.54 15.58 -6.28
N GLY A 465 -35.50 15.09 -5.59
CA GLY A 465 -34.42 14.28 -6.17
C GLY A 465 -33.25 15.09 -6.75
N ASP A 466 -33.16 16.38 -6.42
CA ASP A 466 -32.09 17.29 -6.86
C ASP A 466 -30.76 17.07 -6.11
N ASP A 467 -30.81 16.32 -5.00
CA ASP A 467 -29.69 16.05 -4.10
C ASP A 467 -28.50 15.41 -4.81
N LYS A 468 -28.73 14.44 -5.71
CA LYS A 468 -27.68 13.73 -6.44
C LYS A 468 -26.78 14.68 -7.23
N ALA A 469 -27.38 15.58 -8.01
CA ALA A 469 -26.66 16.52 -8.83
C ALA A 469 -25.93 17.57 -7.97
N LEU A 470 -26.58 18.06 -6.91
CA LEU A 470 -26.02 19.06 -6.02
C LEU A 470 -24.83 18.52 -5.21
N LEU A 471 -24.94 17.29 -4.72
CA LEU A 471 -23.89 16.61 -3.98
C LEU A 471 -22.69 16.28 -4.87
N ALA A 472 -22.92 15.83 -6.11
CA ALA A 472 -21.84 15.60 -7.07
C ALA A 472 -21.06 16.89 -7.39
N LYS A 473 -21.77 18.02 -7.56
CA LYS A 473 -21.12 19.35 -7.73
C LYS A 473 -20.26 19.71 -6.52
N ARG A 474 -20.75 19.47 -5.29
CA ARG A 474 -19.99 19.75 -4.06
C ARG A 474 -18.76 18.86 -3.91
N ASP A 475 -18.88 17.57 -4.24
CA ASP A 475 -17.72 16.67 -4.24
C ASP A 475 -16.64 17.16 -5.20
N ALA A 476 -17.02 17.53 -6.43
CA ALA A 476 -16.08 18.07 -7.43
C ALA A 476 -15.34 19.32 -6.91
N VAL A 477 -16.03 20.24 -6.22
CA VAL A 477 -15.40 21.42 -5.59
C VAL A 477 -14.39 21.01 -4.52
N TYR A 478 -14.73 20.04 -3.66
CA TYR A 478 -13.83 19.56 -2.62
C TYR A 478 -12.61 18.82 -3.19
N GLN A 479 -12.78 18.04 -4.26
CA GLN A 479 -11.67 17.38 -4.94
C GLN A 479 -10.76 18.40 -5.64
N ALA A 480 -11.32 19.41 -6.30
CA ALA A 480 -10.54 20.48 -6.93
C ALA A 480 -9.73 21.28 -5.88
N ALA A 481 -10.36 21.64 -4.76
CA ALA A 481 -9.67 22.32 -3.65
C ALA A 481 -8.56 21.45 -3.05
N ARG A 482 -8.79 20.14 -2.93
CA ARG A 482 -7.80 19.17 -2.47
C ARG A 482 -6.61 19.04 -3.43
N ALA A 483 -6.87 19.03 -4.73
CA ALA A 483 -5.82 19.00 -5.75
C ALA A 483 -4.95 20.26 -5.70
N GLN A 484 -5.54 21.44 -5.43
CA GLN A 484 -4.80 22.70 -5.33
C GLN A 484 -3.91 22.79 -4.09
N HIS A 485 -4.37 22.28 -2.94
CA HIS A 485 -3.60 22.36 -1.68
C HIS A 485 -3.57 21.04 -0.90
N PRO A 486 -2.90 19.98 -1.39
CA PRO A 486 -2.97 18.65 -0.77
C PRO A 486 -2.57 18.61 0.70
N ALA A 487 -1.64 19.47 1.13
CA ALA A 487 -1.17 19.56 2.50
C ALA A 487 -2.26 19.95 3.53
N ARG A 488 -3.40 20.54 3.10
CA ARG A 488 -4.53 20.88 3.98
C ARG A 488 -5.39 19.66 4.34
N TRP A 489 -5.21 18.52 3.68
CA TRP A 489 -5.99 17.30 3.92
C TRP A 489 -5.10 16.17 4.41
N SER A 490 -5.28 15.77 5.67
CA SER A 490 -4.64 14.57 6.25
C SER A 490 -5.33 13.26 5.87
N GLY A 491 -6.53 13.32 5.25
CA GLY A 491 -7.35 12.15 4.94
C GLY A 491 -8.31 12.38 3.76
N LYS A 492 -9.44 11.66 3.76
CA LYS A 492 -10.49 11.80 2.76
C LYS A 492 -11.20 13.16 2.89
N THR A 493 -11.75 13.66 1.79
CA THR A 493 -12.64 14.83 1.79
C THR A 493 -13.94 14.52 2.54
N ARG A 494 -14.72 15.56 2.82
CA ARG A 494 -16.07 15.41 3.36
C ARG A 494 -16.89 14.50 2.44
N ASP A 495 -17.63 13.60 3.05
CA ASP A 495 -18.45 12.63 2.33
C ASP A 495 -19.75 13.27 1.83
N TRP A 496 -19.78 13.48 0.51
CA TRP A 496 -20.88 14.00 -0.28
C TRP A 496 -21.60 12.89 -1.07
N THR A 497 -21.48 11.63 -0.69
CA THR A 497 -22.23 10.57 -1.37
C THR A 497 -23.73 10.69 -1.07
N PRO A 498 -24.61 10.58 -2.09
CA PRO A 498 -26.06 10.59 -1.88
C PRO A 498 -26.49 9.47 -0.93
N ILE A 499 -27.47 9.77 -0.07
CA ILE A 499 -28.00 8.79 0.85
C ILE A 499 -29.06 7.96 0.13
N GLY A 500 -28.89 6.64 0.17
CA GLY A 500 -29.84 5.67 -0.37
C GLY A 500 -31.07 5.50 0.53
N ALA A 501 -31.48 4.24 0.69
CA ALA A 501 -32.64 3.89 1.49
C ALA A 501 -32.48 4.28 2.97
N VAL A 502 -33.58 4.71 3.60
CA VAL A 502 -33.64 5.14 4.99
C VAL A 502 -34.55 4.20 5.76
N MET A 503 -34.04 3.62 6.84
CA MET A 503 -34.80 2.71 7.69
C MET A 503 -35.36 3.44 8.90
N LEU A 504 -36.64 3.22 9.19
CA LEU A 504 -37.30 3.78 10.37
C LEU A 504 -36.64 3.27 11.67
N ASN A 505 -36.40 1.96 11.75
CA ASN A 505 -35.71 1.30 12.86
C ASN A 505 -34.60 0.41 12.29
N PRO A 506 -33.33 0.88 12.23
CA PRO A 506 -32.25 0.09 11.68
C PRO A 506 -32.04 -1.16 12.53
N GLU A 507 -32.15 -2.33 11.91
CA GLU A 507 -31.79 -3.59 12.56
C GLU A 507 -30.30 -3.51 12.92
N ARG A 508 -29.95 -3.84 14.16
CA ARG A 508 -28.53 -4.04 14.48
C ARG A 508 -28.04 -5.14 13.55
N PRO A 509 -26.96 -4.94 12.79
CA PRO A 509 -26.40 -6.04 12.01
C PRO A 509 -26.19 -7.19 12.99
N GLU A 510 -26.75 -8.36 12.66
CA GLU A 510 -26.52 -9.57 13.42
C GLU A 510 -25.01 -9.66 13.62
N LYS A 511 -24.59 -9.73 14.88
CA LYS A 511 -23.20 -10.11 15.15
C LYS A 511 -23.04 -11.45 14.44
N PRO A 512 -22.01 -11.63 13.59
CA PRO A 512 -21.78 -12.93 12.98
C PRO A 512 -21.80 -13.97 14.10
N GLU A 513 -22.66 -14.98 13.93
CA GLU A 513 -22.77 -16.06 14.90
C GLU A 513 -21.37 -16.55 15.25
N PRO A 514 -21.05 -16.75 16.54
CA PRO A 514 -19.79 -17.39 16.88
C PRO A 514 -19.80 -18.74 16.17
N GLU A 515 -18.89 -18.92 15.21
CA GLU A 515 -18.64 -20.20 14.54
C GLU A 515 -18.70 -21.29 15.61
N GLN A 516 -19.70 -22.15 15.49
CA GLN A 516 -19.80 -23.35 16.31
C GLN A 516 -18.51 -24.11 16.05
N LYS A 517 -17.60 -24.09 17.03
CA LYS A 517 -16.49 -25.01 17.05
C LYS A 517 -17.12 -26.39 17.16
N GLU A 518 -17.22 -27.07 16.03
CA GLU A 518 -17.44 -28.51 16.00
C GLU A 518 -16.38 -29.14 16.89
N ALA A 519 -16.85 -29.79 17.95
CA ALA A 519 -16.01 -30.62 18.79
C ALA A 519 -15.61 -31.85 17.96
N ALA A 520 -14.33 -31.94 17.62
CA ALA A 520 -13.65 -33.15 17.19
C ALA A 520 -12.47 -33.40 18.12
#